data_AF-A0A835JTJ3-F1
#
_entry.id   AF-A0A835JTJ3-F1
#
_cell.length_a   1.000
_cell.length_b   1.000
_cell.length_c   1.000
_cell.angle_alpha   90.00
_cell.angle_beta   90.00
_cell.angle_gamma   90.00
#
_symmetry.space_group_name_H-M   'P 1'
#
loop_
_entity.id
_entity.type
_entity.pdbx_description
1 polymer ?
#
loop_
_entity_poly.entity_id
_entity_poly.type
_entity_poly.pdbx_seq_one_letter_code
_entity_poly.pdbx_strand_id
1 'polypeptide(L)'
;MYVTRPLSMYLRDPSALSSPPPEGLNSGVLAILDEEVVPTFCCGLFKSDRVRRGLPFPQNKNLTVLYSQTNGQHHQVHSNRVLFIPVLNLPLSSNQYYVVERKGKHQGEAYINSKEEDMKTCCFCTSISDLKPQPLDPGNIYQQFEIRHCKRGGFAAKSVAPDGFPPDFLRRKGW
;
A
#
# COMPACT_ATOMS: atom_id res chain seq x y z
N MET A 1 -4.28 -1.30 19.60
CA MET A 1 -5.30 -0.24 19.39
C MET A 1 -4.76 0.81 18.43
N TYR A 2 -5.55 1.27 17.46
CA TYR A 2 -5.16 2.38 16.59
C TYR A 2 -5.59 3.74 17.17
N VAL A 3 -4.73 4.73 17.03
CA VAL A 3 -5.12 6.15 17.16
C VAL A 3 -5.14 6.80 15.80
N THR A 4 -6.05 7.76 15.61
CA THR A 4 -6.13 8.54 14.37
C THR A 4 -5.35 9.84 14.53
N ARG A 5 -4.63 10.24 13.50
CA ARG A 5 -3.95 11.55 13.41
C ARG A 5 -4.19 12.18 12.04
N PRO A 6 -4.42 13.50 11.96
CA PRO A 6 -4.67 14.17 10.69
C PRO A 6 -3.42 14.18 9.81
N LEU A 7 -3.60 14.05 8.50
CA LEU A 7 -2.50 14.02 7.54
C LEU A 7 -1.78 15.38 7.46
N SER A 8 -2.49 16.49 7.65
CA SER A 8 -1.93 17.84 7.74
C SER A 8 -0.78 17.95 8.75
N MET A 9 -0.92 17.28 9.90
CA MET A 9 0.07 17.28 10.97
C MET A 9 1.43 16.80 10.46
N TYR A 10 1.46 15.69 9.73
CA TYR A 10 2.70 15.12 9.20
C TYR A 10 3.27 15.92 8.02
N LEU A 11 2.42 16.62 7.27
CA LEU A 11 2.89 17.49 6.20
C LEU A 11 3.57 18.75 6.74
N ARG A 12 3.08 19.27 7.87
CA ARG A 12 3.67 20.42 8.57
C ARG A 12 4.95 20.03 9.31
N ASP A 13 4.95 18.85 9.94
CA ASP A 13 6.10 18.29 10.64
C ASP A 13 6.36 16.84 10.20
N PRO A 14 7.22 16.64 9.17
CA PRO A 14 7.59 15.31 8.71
C PRO A 14 8.31 14.47 9.77
N SER A 15 8.96 15.09 10.76
CA SER A 15 9.68 14.36 11.81
C SER A 15 8.73 13.57 12.71
N ALA A 16 7.48 14.02 12.83
CA ALA A 16 6.43 13.32 13.56
C ALA A 16 6.09 11.93 12.97
N LEU A 17 6.45 11.65 11.71
CA LEU A 17 6.26 10.32 11.11
C LEU A 17 7.13 9.25 11.77
N SER A 18 8.27 9.64 12.35
CA SER A 18 9.18 8.74 13.06
C SER A 18 8.86 8.61 14.54
N SER A 19 7.84 9.31 15.04
CA SER A 19 7.37 9.14 16.41
C SER A 19 6.84 7.71 16.62
N PRO A 20 7.15 7.09 17.78
CA PRO A 20 6.61 5.77 18.09
C PRO A 20 5.07 5.81 18.16
N PRO A 21 4.40 4.68 17.86
CA PRO A 21 2.97 4.55 18.11
C PRO A 21 2.67 4.66 19.62
N PRO A 22 1.40 4.85 20.01
CA PRO A 22 0.99 4.91 21.41
C PRO A 22 1.46 3.69 22.21
N GLU A 23 1.61 3.85 23.52
CA GLU A 23 1.98 2.74 24.39
C GLU A 23 0.94 1.61 24.37
N GLY A 24 1.42 0.37 24.44
CA GLY A 24 0.61 -0.84 24.47
C GLY A 24 0.94 -1.82 23.35
N LEU A 25 0.73 -3.11 23.63
CA LEU A 25 0.93 -4.16 22.62
C LEU A 25 -0.06 -3.98 21.46
N ASN A 26 0.41 -4.19 20.23
CA ASN A 26 -0.42 -4.13 19.03
C ASN A 26 -1.07 -2.75 18.85
N SER A 27 -0.33 -1.68 19.16
CA SER A 27 -0.73 -0.30 18.96
C SER A 27 -0.31 0.21 17.57
N GLY A 28 -0.98 1.22 17.05
CA GLY A 28 -0.66 1.77 15.74
C GLY A 28 -1.28 3.14 15.52
N VAL A 29 -0.95 3.74 14.38
CA VAL A 29 -1.44 5.07 14.00
C VAL A 29 -2.10 4.99 12.63
N LEU A 30 -3.27 5.60 12.48
CA LEU A 30 -3.96 5.81 11.20
C LEU A 30 -3.85 7.27 10.81
N ALA A 31 -3.42 7.55 9.59
CA ALA A 31 -3.44 8.88 9.01
C ALA A 31 -4.80 9.12 8.33
N ILE A 32 -5.49 10.20 8.70
CA ILE A 32 -6.77 10.57 8.09
C ILE A 32 -6.59 11.83 7.24
N LEU A 33 -7.14 11.83 6.02
CA LEU A 33 -7.19 13.04 5.22
C LEU A 33 -8.22 14.00 5.84
N ASP A 34 -7.76 15.17 6.23
CA ASP A 34 -8.55 16.27 6.79
C ASP A 34 -8.76 17.39 5.76
N GLU A 35 -9.66 18.33 6.09
CA GLU A 35 -10.11 19.37 5.17
C GLU A 35 -9.00 20.35 4.76
N GLU A 36 -7.98 20.52 5.59
CA GLU A 36 -6.82 21.36 5.28
C GLU A 36 -5.99 20.83 4.09
N VAL A 37 -6.16 19.55 3.75
CA VAL A 37 -5.29 18.84 2.80
C VAL A 37 -6.08 18.35 1.59
N VAL A 38 -7.13 19.06 1.14
CA VAL A 38 -7.81 18.68 -0.11
C VAL A 38 -6.75 18.59 -1.25
N PRO A 39 -6.64 17.45 -1.95
CA PRO A 39 -5.69 17.32 -3.04
C PRO A 39 -6.14 18.23 -4.17
N THR A 40 -5.35 19.25 -4.46
CA THR A 40 -5.60 20.16 -5.57
C THR A 40 -4.44 20.11 -6.57
N PHE A 41 -4.75 20.16 -7.86
CA PHE A 41 -3.81 20.34 -8.95
C PHE A 41 -4.16 21.62 -9.73
N CYS A 42 -3.20 22.15 -10.51
CA CYS A 42 -3.26 23.48 -11.13
C CYS A 42 -3.57 24.61 -10.12
N CYS A 43 -2.64 24.90 -9.21
CA CYS A 43 -2.73 26.06 -8.30
C CYS A 43 -4.01 26.13 -7.43
N GLY A 44 -4.57 24.98 -7.02
CA GLY A 44 -5.79 24.97 -6.18
C GLY A 44 -7.10 24.82 -6.95
N LEU A 45 -7.07 24.85 -8.28
CA LEU A 45 -8.28 24.98 -9.10
C LEU A 45 -9.04 23.66 -9.31
N PHE A 46 -8.36 22.52 -9.31
CA PHE A 46 -8.99 21.22 -9.56
C PHE A 46 -8.66 20.21 -8.48
N LYS A 47 -9.67 19.49 -7.99
CA LYS A 47 -9.45 18.38 -7.06
C LYS A 47 -8.76 17.23 -7.79
N SER A 48 -7.68 16.70 -7.23
CA SER A 48 -7.02 15.50 -7.75
C SER A 48 -7.48 14.27 -6.96
N ASP A 49 -7.78 13.20 -7.69
CA ASP A 49 -8.11 11.88 -7.18
C ASP A 49 -6.87 11.00 -6.90
N ARG A 50 -5.68 11.43 -7.37
CA ARG A 50 -4.43 10.69 -7.23
C ARG A 50 -3.69 11.02 -5.94
N VAL A 51 -3.14 9.99 -5.29
CA VAL A 51 -2.20 10.16 -4.18
C VAL A 51 -0.86 10.64 -4.72
N ARG A 52 -0.67 11.96 -4.82
CA ARG A 52 0.60 12.57 -5.27
C ARG A 52 1.52 13.02 -4.14
N ARG A 53 0.97 13.24 -2.93
CA ARG A 53 1.70 13.84 -1.80
C ARG A 53 2.62 12.87 -1.04
N GLY A 54 2.65 11.61 -1.46
CA GLY A 54 3.48 10.58 -0.85
C GLY A 54 2.84 9.88 0.34
N LEU A 55 3.67 9.27 1.17
CA LEU A 55 3.27 8.50 2.35
C LEU A 55 3.17 9.41 3.58
N PRO A 56 2.32 9.09 4.57
CA PRO A 56 1.49 7.89 4.66
C PRO A 56 0.20 7.98 3.83
N PHE A 57 -0.30 6.83 3.39
CA PHE A 57 -1.62 6.77 2.75
C PHE A 57 -2.74 7.13 3.74
N PRO A 58 -3.80 7.85 3.30
CA PRO A 58 -4.94 8.15 4.17
C PRO A 58 -5.88 6.94 4.31
N GLN A 59 -6.21 6.55 5.54
CA GLN A 59 -7.07 5.39 5.82
C GLN A 59 -8.58 5.69 5.75
N ASN A 60 -8.98 6.95 5.71
CA ASN A 60 -10.37 7.36 5.48
C ASN A 60 -10.73 7.52 3.99
N LYS A 61 -9.91 6.99 3.08
CA LYS A 61 -10.15 7.02 1.63
C LYS A 61 -10.08 5.61 1.03
N ASN A 62 -10.93 5.37 0.05
CA ASN A 62 -10.86 4.17 -0.78
C ASN A 62 -9.79 4.37 -1.84
N LEU A 63 -8.65 3.71 -1.68
CA LEU A 63 -7.56 3.79 -2.64
C LEU A 63 -7.73 2.73 -3.73
N THR A 64 -7.31 3.10 -4.94
CA THR A 64 -7.26 2.18 -6.08
C THR A 64 -5.85 2.19 -6.61
N VAL A 65 -5.20 1.04 -6.61
CA VAL A 65 -3.92 0.84 -7.29
C VAL A 65 -4.23 0.69 -8.77
N LEU A 66 -3.69 1.59 -9.59
CA LEU A 66 -3.95 1.67 -11.02
C LEU A 66 -2.66 1.39 -11.77
N TYR A 67 -2.72 0.45 -12.71
CA TYR A 67 -1.61 0.19 -13.61
C TYR A 67 -2.11 0.10 -15.04
N SER A 68 -1.47 0.87 -15.93
CA SER A 68 -1.75 0.84 -17.35
C SER A 68 -0.63 0.11 -18.09
N GLN A 69 -1.00 -0.94 -18.83
CA GLN A 69 -0.11 -1.65 -19.74
C GLN A 69 -0.42 -1.25 -21.18
N THR A 70 0.60 -0.81 -21.91
CA THR A 70 0.50 -0.55 -23.35
C THR A 70 1.33 -1.58 -24.08
N ASN A 71 0.68 -2.46 -24.85
CA ASN A 71 1.32 -3.43 -25.72
C ASN A 71 0.96 -3.08 -27.17
N GLY A 72 1.85 -2.36 -27.87
CA GLY A 72 1.58 -1.86 -29.22
C GLY A 72 0.40 -0.89 -29.23
N GLN A 73 -0.68 -1.23 -29.93
CA GLN A 73 -1.91 -0.43 -29.98
C GLN A 73 -2.90 -0.76 -28.84
N HIS A 74 -2.68 -1.84 -28.09
CA HIS A 74 -3.61 -2.27 -27.04
C HIS A 74 -3.25 -1.64 -25.69
N HIS A 75 -4.19 -0.89 -25.12
CA HIS A 75 -4.05 -0.26 -23.81
C HIS A 75 -4.98 -0.96 -22.82
N GLN A 76 -4.42 -1.60 -21.80
CA GLN A 76 -5.18 -2.26 -20.75
C GLN A 76 -4.90 -1.60 -19.41
N VAL A 77 -5.96 -1.20 -18.71
CA VAL A 77 -5.89 -0.62 -17.36
C VAL A 77 -6.35 -1.65 -16.36
N HIS A 78 -5.48 -2.00 -15.43
CA HIS A 78 -5.77 -2.86 -14.29
C HIS A 78 -6.02 -1.98 -13.06
N SER A 79 -7.05 -2.32 -12.28
CA SER A 79 -7.43 -1.56 -11.10
C SER A 79 -7.70 -2.50 -9.93
N ASN A 80 -7.05 -2.28 -8.80
CA ASN A 80 -7.25 -3.04 -7.57
C ASN A 80 -7.69 -2.09 -6.45
N ARG A 81 -8.88 -2.32 -5.89
CA ARG A 81 -9.42 -1.49 -4.81
C ARG A 81 -8.96 -2.05 -3.47
N VAL A 82 -8.12 -1.29 -2.78
CA VAL A 82 -7.42 -1.78 -1.59
C VAL A 82 -7.44 -0.76 -0.47
N LEU A 83 -7.26 -1.24 0.75
CA LEU A 83 -7.00 -0.44 1.93
C LEU A 83 -5.60 -0.75 2.44
N PHE A 84 -4.78 0.29 2.58
CA PHE A 84 -3.45 0.20 3.18
C PHE A 84 -3.57 0.53 4.68
N ILE A 85 -3.35 -0.46 5.53
CA ILE A 85 -3.41 -0.32 6.99
C ILE A 85 -1.96 -0.34 7.51
N PRO A 86 -1.46 0.72 8.15
CA PRO A 86 -0.11 0.75 8.70
C PRO A 86 0.14 -0.43 9.66
N VAL A 87 1.31 -1.04 9.58
CA VAL A 87 1.68 -2.16 10.45
C VAL A 87 1.75 -1.70 11.92
N LEU A 88 1.32 -2.59 12.82
CA LEU A 88 1.31 -2.33 14.26
C LEU A 88 2.73 -2.25 14.84
N ASN A 89 2.87 -1.54 15.95
CA ASN A 89 4.11 -1.37 16.71
C ASN A 89 5.25 -0.69 15.92
N LEU A 90 4.96 -0.09 14.76
CA LEU A 90 5.92 0.62 13.93
C LEU A 90 5.52 2.10 13.77
N PRO A 91 6.50 3.02 13.64
CA PRO A 91 6.24 4.39 13.22
C PRO A 91 5.76 4.42 11.76
N LEU A 92 5.02 5.47 11.38
CA LEU A 92 4.54 5.64 10.00
C LEU A 92 5.67 5.80 8.98
N SER A 93 6.84 6.31 9.41
CA SER A 93 8.04 6.40 8.57
C SER A 93 8.59 5.05 8.13
N SER A 94 8.16 3.94 8.74
CA SER A 94 8.49 2.58 8.28
C SER A 94 7.92 2.27 6.90
N ASN A 95 6.83 2.96 6.51
CA ASN A 95 6.10 2.73 5.27
C ASN A 95 5.62 1.29 5.09
N GLN A 96 5.43 0.56 6.19
CA GLN A 96 4.95 -0.82 6.16
C GLN A 96 3.43 -0.86 6.33
N TYR A 97 2.77 -1.64 5.49
CA TYR A 97 1.32 -1.75 5.46
C TYR A 97 0.87 -3.20 5.28
N TYR A 98 -0.25 -3.54 5.91
CA TYR A 98 -1.13 -4.60 5.43
C TYR A 98 -1.96 -4.05 4.27
N VAL A 99 -2.14 -4.86 3.22
CA VAL A 99 -2.97 -4.48 2.07
C VAL A 99 -4.21 -5.36 2.07
N VAL A 100 -5.38 -4.76 2.22
CA VAL A 100 -6.67 -5.48 2.34
C VAL A 100 -7.53 -5.23 1.12
N GLU A 101 -8.11 -6.28 0.54
CA GLU A 101 -9.03 -6.18 -0.58
C GLU A 101 -10.35 -5.53 -0.14
N ARG A 102 -10.79 -4.51 -0.87
CA ARG A 102 -11.98 -3.72 -0.50
C ARG A 102 -13.23 -4.11 -1.25
N LYS A 103 -13.09 -4.80 -2.38
CA LYS A 103 -14.21 -5.16 -3.23
C LYS A 103 -13.85 -6.40 -4.03
N GLY A 104 -14.76 -7.36 -4.07
CA GLY A 104 -14.59 -8.59 -4.83
C GLY A 104 -14.96 -9.79 -3.98
N LYS A 105 -14.58 -10.97 -4.46
CA LYS A 105 -14.81 -12.24 -3.76
C LYS A 105 -14.06 -12.32 -2.43
N HIS A 106 -12.90 -11.67 -2.35
CA HIS A 106 -11.98 -11.71 -1.23
C HIS A 106 -12.05 -10.44 -0.36
N GLN A 107 -13.19 -9.73 -0.40
CA GLN A 107 -13.36 -8.48 0.36
C GLN A 107 -13.12 -8.70 1.86
N GLY A 108 -12.27 -7.86 2.45
CA GLY A 108 -11.87 -7.93 3.86
C GLY A 108 -10.66 -8.80 4.13
N GLU A 109 -10.19 -9.57 3.15
CA GLU A 109 -8.98 -10.39 3.26
C GLU A 109 -7.73 -9.59 2.89
N ALA A 110 -6.61 -9.93 3.52
CA ALA A 110 -5.30 -9.34 3.31
C ALA A 110 -4.55 -10.08 2.20
N TYR A 111 -3.90 -9.32 1.32
CA TYR A 111 -2.95 -9.87 0.36
C TYR A 111 -1.72 -10.42 1.10
N ILE A 112 -1.09 -11.41 0.48
CA ILE A 112 0.07 -12.12 1.02
C ILE A 112 1.17 -12.21 -0.04
N ASN A 113 2.42 -12.12 0.41
CA ASN A 113 3.59 -12.37 -0.41
C ASN A 113 3.69 -13.87 -0.70
N SER A 114 3.89 -14.23 -1.97
CA SER A 114 4.28 -15.60 -2.37
C SER A 114 5.73 -15.87 -2.00
N LYS A 115 6.12 -17.15 -1.91
CA LYS A 115 7.50 -17.58 -1.74
C LYS A 115 8.01 -18.29 -2.99
N GLU A 116 9.28 -18.67 -2.99
CA GLU A 116 9.87 -19.48 -4.06
C GLU A 116 9.15 -20.82 -4.25
N GLU A 117 8.75 -21.47 -3.15
CA GLU A 117 7.96 -22.71 -3.15
C GLU A 117 6.58 -22.58 -3.82
N ASP A 118 6.03 -21.36 -3.88
CA ASP A 118 4.74 -21.08 -4.53
C ASP A 118 4.90 -20.77 -6.03
N MET A 119 6.13 -20.59 -6.52
CA MET A 119 6.37 -20.23 -7.92
C MET A 119 6.03 -21.38 -8.85
N LYS A 120 5.38 -21.06 -9.96
CA LYS A 120 5.08 -22.04 -11.00
C LYS A 120 6.19 -22.01 -12.03
N THR A 121 6.74 -23.17 -12.34
CA THR A 121 7.64 -23.35 -13.46
C THR A 121 6.80 -23.59 -14.71
N CYS A 122 6.93 -22.75 -15.74
CA CYS A 122 6.28 -22.95 -17.03
C CYS A 122 7.28 -22.64 -18.16
N CYS A 123 7.50 -23.61 -19.05
CA CYS A 123 8.24 -23.47 -20.31
C CYS A 123 9.56 -22.68 -20.19
N PHE A 124 10.52 -23.20 -19.42
CA PHE A 124 11.86 -22.62 -19.17
C PHE A 124 11.91 -21.29 -18.40
N CYS A 125 10.78 -20.82 -17.85
CA CYS A 125 10.70 -19.62 -17.03
C CYS A 125 10.04 -19.92 -15.67
N THR A 126 10.62 -19.40 -14.57
CA THR A 126 9.94 -19.35 -13.27
C THR A 126 9.06 -18.12 -13.22
N SER A 127 7.77 -18.31 -12.91
CA SER A 127 6.81 -17.21 -12.77
C SER A 127 6.27 -17.15 -11.36
N ILE A 128 6.40 -15.97 -10.76
CA ILE A 128 5.83 -15.67 -9.45
C ILE A 128 4.31 -15.85 -9.56
N SER A 129 3.77 -16.81 -8.82
CA SER A 129 2.34 -17.04 -8.76
C SER A 129 1.76 -16.32 -7.57
N ASP A 130 0.91 -15.34 -7.85
CA ASP A 130 0.24 -14.59 -6.81
C ASP A 130 -0.69 -15.52 -6.01
N LEU A 131 -0.54 -15.49 -4.69
CA LEU A 131 -1.43 -16.17 -3.77
C LEU A 131 -2.75 -15.42 -3.64
N LYS A 132 -3.82 -16.16 -3.33
CA LYS A 132 -5.11 -15.53 -3.01
C LYS A 132 -5.01 -14.81 -1.67
N PRO A 133 -5.75 -13.69 -1.48
CA PRO A 133 -5.88 -13.07 -0.17
C PRO A 133 -6.37 -14.07 0.90
N GLN A 134 -6.03 -13.80 2.14
CA GLN A 134 -6.37 -14.61 3.32
C GLN A 134 -6.84 -13.70 4.46
N PRO A 135 -7.51 -14.22 5.50
CA PRO A 135 -7.80 -13.43 6.69
C PRO A 135 -6.58 -12.69 7.22
N LEU A 136 -6.77 -11.43 7.62
CA LEU A 136 -5.68 -10.60 8.15
C LEU A 136 -5.14 -11.21 9.45
N ASP A 137 -3.85 -11.54 9.44
CA ASP A 137 -3.08 -11.96 10.60
C ASP A 137 -1.96 -10.94 10.84
N PRO A 138 -2.08 -10.08 11.88
CA PRO A 138 -1.07 -9.08 12.18
C PRO A 138 0.33 -9.65 12.45
N GLY A 139 0.43 -10.89 12.92
CA GLY A 139 1.68 -11.58 13.20
C GLY A 139 2.34 -12.18 11.95
N ASN A 140 1.61 -12.28 10.85
CA ASN A 140 2.13 -12.86 9.62
C ASN A 140 2.96 -11.83 8.83
N ILE A 141 4.28 -11.96 8.87
CA ILE A 141 5.22 -11.08 8.15
C ILE A 141 5.01 -11.11 6.63
N TYR A 142 4.46 -12.19 6.07
CA TYR A 142 4.18 -12.28 4.64
C TYR A 142 2.95 -11.47 4.23
N GLN A 143 2.12 -10.97 5.16
CA GLN A 143 1.05 -10.02 4.86
C GLN A 143 1.51 -8.55 4.97
N GLN A 144 2.79 -8.31 5.28
CA GLN A 144 3.35 -6.98 5.45
C GLN A 144 4.14 -6.55 4.21
N PHE A 145 3.89 -5.32 3.78
CA PHE A 145 4.47 -4.74 2.57
C PHE A 145 5.10 -3.39 2.89
N GLU A 146 6.38 -3.23 2.53
CA GLU A 146 7.03 -1.93 2.56
C GLU A 146 6.74 -1.18 1.24
N ILE A 147 6.10 -0.03 1.33
CA ILE A 147 5.79 0.81 0.17
C ILE A 147 6.91 1.80 -0.08
N ARG A 148 7.39 1.87 -1.32
CA ARG A 148 8.48 2.73 -1.74
C ARG A 148 8.03 3.65 -2.87
N HIS A 149 8.54 4.88 -2.84
CA HIS A 149 8.44 5.79 -3.97
C HIS A 149 9.34 5.33 -5.12
N CYS A 150 8.79 5.34 -6.33
CA CYS A 150 9.56 5.11 -7.54
C CYS A 150 10.20 6.42 -8.04
N LYS A 151 11.43 6.37 -8.55
CA LYS A 151 12.17 7.56 -9.06
C LYS A 151 11.41 8.32 -10.15
N ARG A 152 10.57 7.63 -10.93
CA ARG A 152 9.78 8.20 -12.03
C ARG A 152 8.35 8.59 -11.62
N GLY A 153 8.07 8.63 -10.33
CA GLY A 153 6.72 8.81 -9.77
C GLY A 153 6.01 7.48 -9.53
N GLY A 154 4.93 7.55 -8.76
CA GLY A 154 4.17 6.38 -8.31
C GLY A 154 4.88 5.58 -7.22
N PHE A 155 4.34 4.40 -6.95
CA PHE A 155 4.79 3.53 -5.86
C PHE A 155 5.14 2.13 -6.35
N ALA A 156 5.81 1.38 -5.48
CA ALA A 156 6.00 -0.06 -5.59
C ALA A 156 6.05 -0.64 -4.18
N ALA A 157 5.61 -1.87 -4.01
CA ALA A 157 5.76 -2.60 -2.76
C ALA A 157 6.97 -3.53 -2.81
N LYS A 158 7.56 -3.76 -1.64
CA LYS A 158 8.45 -4.87 -1.36
C LYS A 158 7.88 -5.71 -0.22
N SER A 159 8.25 -6.98 -0.21
CA SER A 159 7.98 -7.84 0.94
C SER A 159 8.82 -7.39 2.13
N VAL A 160 8.24 -7.42 3.32
CA VAL A 160 8.99 -7.32 4.58
C VAL A 160 9.68 -8.66 4.89
N ALA A 161 9.03 -9.78 4.55
CA ALA A 161 9.65 -11.10 4.61
C ALA A 161 10.80 -11.20 3.57
N PRO A 162 12.02 -11.61 3.94
CA PRO A 162 13.19 -11.60 3.07
C PRO A 162 13.06 -12.42 1.77
N ASP A 163 12.30 -13.50 1.83
CA ASP A 163 12.03 -14.47 0.76
C ASP A 163 10.66 -14.27 0.10
N GLY A 164 9.94 -13.20 0.48
CA GLY A 164 8.60 -12.93 -0.02
C GLY A 164 8.61 -12.12 -1.32
N PHE A 165 7.67 -12.46 -2.20
CA PHE A 165 7.40 -11.79 -3.45
C PHE A 165 5.99 -11.20 -3.42
N PRO A 166 5.83 -9.86 -3.49
CA PRO A 166 4.51 -9.25 -3.45
C PRO A 166 3.66 -9.64 -4.66
N PRO A 167 2.32 -9.62 -4.52
CA PRO A 167 1.41 -9.74 -5.65
C PRO A 167 1.78 -8.78 -6.78
N ASP A 168 1.48 -9.19 -8.00
CA ASP A 168 1.92 -8.54 -9.21
C ASP A 168 1.56 -7.05 -9.27
N PHE A 169 0.32 -6.71 -8.89
CA PHE A 169 -0.16 -5.34 -8.88
C PHE A 169 0.55 -4.44 -7.85
N LEU A 170 1.19 -5.01 -6.84
CA LEU A 170 1.95 -4.28 -5.81
C LEU A 170 3.44 -4.21 -6.15
N ARG A 171 4.06 -5.29 -6.64
CA ARG A 171 5.52 -5.32 -6.96
C ARG A 171 5.88 -4.54 -8.23
N ARG A 172 4.93 -4.36 -9.16
CA ARG A 172 5.14 -3.55 -10.37
C ARG A 172 5.48 -2.11 -9.98
N LYS A 173 6.38 -1.48 -10.74
CA LYS A 173 6.85 -0.13 -10.43
C LYS A 173 5.97 0.93 -11.06
N GLY A 174 5.64 1.96 -10.28
CA GLY A 174 5.02 3.20 -10.78
C GLY A 174 3.52 3.14 -10.93
N TRP A 175 2.84 2.36 -10.09
CA TRP A 175 1.39 2.45 -9.93
C TRP A 175 0.98 3.67 -9.08
#